data_AF-A0A640TQ34-F1
#
_entry.id   AF-A0A640TQ34-F1
#
_cell.length_a   1.000
_cell.length_b   1.000
_cell.length_c   1.000
_cell.angle_alpha   90.00
_cell.angle_beta   90.00
_cell.angle_gamma   90.00
#
_symmetry.space_group_name_H-M   'P 1'
#
loop_
_entity.id
_entity.type
_entity.pdbx_description
1 polymer ?
#
loop_
_entity_poly.entity_id
_entity_poly.type
_entity_poly.pdbx_seq_one_letter_code
_entity_poly.pdbx_strand_id
1 'polypeptide(L)'
;MVVALTGAGGCALLPKPPIAAPKSLPTSGTVTEPESDITITSCHFDVAFGTLEAKLRVHNGNSRSRADYHGAVKFRDETGGDIGTVSFTVDGVGAGETRPVPVTDEYDGLERSRPKHADAKCKLDLLLKSNDEING
;
A
#
# COMPACT_ATOMS: atom_id res chain seq x y z
N MET A 1 37.45 31.74 -77.06
CA MET A 1 36.08 31.84 -76.50
C MET A 1 36.25 32.22 -75.03
N VAL A 2 35.75 33.39 -74.65
CA VAL A 2 35.79 33.94 -73.28
C VAL A 2 34.57 33.42 -72.52
N VAL A 3 34.71 33.07 -71.23
CA VAL A 3 33.88 33.56 -70.08
C VAL A 3 34.34 32.83 -68.79
N ALA A 4 34.37 33.61 -67.72
CA ALA A 4 34.90 33.37 -66.38
C ALA A 4 33.84 32.91 -65.35
N LEU A 5 34.27 32.89 -64.07
CA LEU A 5 33.54 33.02 -62.77
C LEU A 5 33.58 31.74 -61.90
N THR A 6 34.40 31.66 -60.84
CA THR A 6 34.28 32.17 -59.44
C THR A 6 33.16 31.55 -58.57
N GLY A 7 33.53 31.04 -57.39
CA GLY A 7 32.62 30.78 -56.25
C GLY A 7 33.20 29.73 -55.29
N ALA A 8 33.79 30.14 -54.15
CA ALA A 8 33.19 30.12 -52.79
C ALA A 8 32.95 28.68 -52.27
N GLY A 9 33.67 28.19 -51.24
CA GLY A 9 33.51 28.62 -49.85
C GLY A 9 32.54 27.68 -49.14
N GLY A 10 33.02 26.78 -48.27
CA GLY A 10 32.14 25.87 -47.53
C GLY A 10 32.91 25.05 -46.49
N CYS A 11 32.79 25.46 -45.22
CA CYS A 11 33.41 24.85 -44.06
C CYS A 11 33.09 23.34 -43.94
N ALA A 12 34.13 22.54 -43.68
CA ALA A 12 33.97 21.15 -43.26
C ALA A 12 33.20 21.12 -41.92
N LEU A 13 31.98 20.59 -41.96
CA LEU A 13 31.15 20.35 -40.78
C LEU A 13 31.71 19.15 -40.01
N LEU A 14 32.22 19.41 -38.80
CA LEU A 14 32.52 18.40 -37.79
C LEU A 14 31.27 17.57 -37.47
N PRO A 15 31.38 16.25 -37.25
CA PRO A 15 30.25 15.43 -36.83
C PRO A 15 29.80 15.86 -35.42
N LYS A 16 28.53 16.23 -35.32
CA LYS A 16 27.82 16.56 -34.09
C LYS A 16 27.89 15.38 -33.11
N PRO A 17 28.26 15.57 -31.83
CA PRO A 17 28.15 14.49 -30.84
C PRO A 17 26.68 14.10 -30.69
N PRO A 18 26.35 12.81 -30.46
CA PRO A 18 24.99 12.42 -30.18
C PRO A 18 24.54 13.13 -28.91
N ILE A 19 23.48 13.92 -29.02
CA ILE A 19 22.77 14.47 -27.87
C ILE A 19 22.29 13.25 -27.09
N ALA A 20 22.94 12.98 -25.95
CA ALA A 20 22.43 12.01 -25.00
C ALA A 20 21.01 12.44 -24.64
N ALA A 21 20.03 11.63 -25.02
CA ALA A 21 18.66 11.83 -24.59
C ALA A 21 18.67 11.91 -23.05
N PRO A 22 18.05 12.94 -22.44
CA PRO A 22 17.90 12.92 -20.99
C PRO A 22 17.19 11.62 -20.63
N LYS A 23 17.84 10.75 -19.84
CA LYS A 23 17.17 9.67 -19.14
C LYS A 23 16.11 10.37 -18.29
N SER A 24 14.86 10.35 -18.74
CA SER A 24 13.73 10.74 -17.93
C SER A 24 13.67 9.74 -16.78
N LEU A 25 14.27 10.08 -15.64
CA LEU A 25 13.83 9.50 -14.38
C LEU A 25 12.34 9.84 -14.29
N PRO A 26 11.43 8.86 -14.20
CA PRO A 26 10.04 9.20 -14.01
C PRO A 26 9.97 10.01 -12.70
N THR A 27 9.47 11.24 -12.74
CA THR A 27 9.59 12.19 -11.61
C THR A 27 8.42 12.12 -10.63
N SER A 28 7.44 11.25 -10.87
CA SER A 28 6.30 11.06 -9.98
C SER A 28 6.22 9.61 -9.52
N GLY A 29 6.44 9.39 -8.22
CA GLY A 29 5.98 8.19 -7.52
C GLY A 29 4.58 8.45 -6.98
N THR A 30 3.73 7.44 -6.97
CA THR A 30 2.41 7.51 -6.33
C THR A 30 2.57 7.09 -4.88
N VAL A 31 2.01 7.87 -3.95
CA VAL A 31 1.83 7.48 -2.55
C VAL A 31 0.33 7.35 -2.31
N THR A 32 -0.11 6.22 -1.77
CA THR A 32 -1.51 5.97 -1.41
C THR A 32 -1.75 6.15 0.09
N GLU A 33 -2.95 6.57 0.44
CA GLU A 33 -3.40 6.65 1.84
C GLU A 33 -3.57 5.24 2.45
N PRO A 34 -3.28 5.07 3.76
CA PRO A 34 -3.34 3.77 4.43
C PRO A 34 -4.68 3.05 4.23
N GLU A 35 -5.80 3.75 4.38
CA GLU A 35 -7.15 3.19 4.30
C GLU A 35 -7.53 2.69 2.90
N SER A 36 -6.87 3.20 1.86
CA SER A 36 -7.06 2.73 0.48
C SER A 36 -6.33 1.42 0.20
N ASP A 37 -5.30 1.11 1.00
CA ASP A 37 -4.44 -0.06 0.82
C ASP A 37 -4.96 -1.30 1.56
N ILE A 38 -5.85 -1.15 2.55
CA ILE A 38 -6.29 -2.25 3.40
C ILE A 38 -7.77 -2.57 3.18
N THR A 39 -8.06 -3.83 2.89
CA THR A 39 -9.41 -4.36 2.79
C THR A 39 -9.64 -5.45 3.82
N ILE A 40 -10.71 -5.35 4.62
CA ILE A 40 -11.21 -6.46 5.45
C ILE A 40 -11.99 -7.42 4.55
N THR A 41 -11.49 -8.64 4.39
CA THR A 41 -12.08 -9.68 3.52
C THR A 41 -12.94 -10.68 4.28
N SER A 42 -12.72 -10.82 5.58
CA SER A 42 -13.50 -11.67 6.47
C SER A 42 -13.44 -11.11 7.88
N CYS A 43 -14.53 -11.27 8.63
CA CYS A 43 -14.67 -10.90 10.02
C CYS A 43 -15.57 -11.94 10.69
N HIS A 44 -15.12 -12.48 11.82
CA HIS A 44 -15.84 -13.51 12.55
C HIS A 44 -15.52 -13.41 14.05
N PHE A 45 -16.51 -13.72 14.88
CA PHE A 45 -16.31 -13.97 16.29
C PHE A 45 -16.77 -15.40 16.61
N ASP A 46 -15.83 -16.26 16.98
CA ASP A 46 -16.16 -17.61 17.41
C ASP A 46 -16.64 -17.58 18.86
N VAL A 47 -17.94 -17.76 19.06
CA VAL A 47 -18.57 -17.72 20.38
C VAL A 47 -18.14 -18.90 21.25
N ALA A 48 -17.87 -20.06 20.66
CA ALA A 48 -17.53 -21.29 21.38
C ALA A 48 -16.15 -21.19 22.02
N PHE A 49 -15.17 -20.72 21.24
CA PHE A 49 -13.79 -20.55 21.70
C PHE A 49 -13.53 -19.16 22.30
N GLY A 50 -14.39 -18.18 22.01
CA GLY A 50 -14.19 -16.79 22.40
C GLY A 50 -13.06 -16.15 21.59
N THR A 51 -13.02 -16.40 20.29
CA THR A 51 -11.92 -15.97 19.42
C THR A 51 -12.39 -14.91 18.43
N LEU A 52 -11.64 -13.81 18.33
CA LEU A 52 -11.83 -12.74 17.36
C LEU A 52 -10.98 -13.06 16.14
N GLU A 53 -11.58 -13.16 14.95
CA GLU A 53 -10.86 -13.46 13.71
C GLU A 53 -11.22 -12.48 12.59
N ALA A 54 -10.20 -11.87 11.99
CA ALA A 54 -10.35 -11.07 10.78
C ALA A 54 -9.29 -11.46 9.75
N LYS A 55 -9.64 -11.37 8.47
CA LYS A 55 -8.68 -11.53 7.37
C LYS A 55 -8.56 -10.23 6.63
N LEU A 56 -7.38 -9.64 6.64
CA LEU A 56 -7.08 -8.43 5.89
C LEU A 56 -6.36 -8.78 4.60
N ARG A 57 -6.53 -7.93 3.61
CA ARG A 57 -5.72 -7.87 2.41
C ARG A 57 -5.07 -6.50 2.37
N VAL A 58 -3.74 -6.47 2.48
CA VAL A 58 -2.95 -5.24 2.42
C VAL A 58 -2.31 -5.17 1.04
N HIS A 59 -2.64 -4.16 0.27
CA HIS A 59 -2.06 -3.87 -1.03
C HIS A 59 -1.33 -2.53 -0.96
N ASN A 60 -0.01 -2.54 -1.11
CA ASN A 60 0.74 -1.29 -1.17
C ASN A 60 0.57 -0.67 -2.55
N GLY A 61 -0.30 0.33 -2.64
CA GLY A 61 -0.53 1.09 -3.88
C GLY A 61 0.62 2.00 -4.29
N ASN A 62 1.68 2.13 -3.48
CA ASN A 62 2.85 2.91 -3.85
C ASN A 62 3.58 2.29 -5.03
N SER A 63 4.21 3.13 -5.86
CA SER A 63 4.95 2.66 -7.04
C SER A 63 6.46 2.53 -6.85
N ARG A 64 7.04 3.01 -5.73
CA ARG A 64 8.51 3.05 -5.52
C ARG A 64 9.00 2.84 -4.09
N SER A 65 8.12 2.82 -3.12
CA SER A 65 8.48 2.66 -1.72
C SER A 65 7.92 1.38 -1.16
N ARG A 66 8.66 0.79 -0.22
CA ARG A 66 8.10 -0.18 0.71
C ARG A 66 7.23 0.57 1.72
N ALA A 67 6.24 -0.12 2.26
CA ALA A 67 5.38 0.43 3.30
C ALA A 67 5.22 -0.55 4.46
N ASP A 68 5.25 0.01 5.66
CA ASP A 68 4.88 -0.66 6.90
C ASP A 68 3.49 -0.18 7.33
N TYR A 69 2.65 -1.11 7.77
CA TYR A 69 1.30 -0.84 8.20
C TYR A 69 1.11 -1.26 9.66
N HIS A 70 0.72 -0.32 10.50
CA HIS A 70 0.36 -0.58 11.89
C HIS A 70 -1.08 -0.13 12.11
N GLY A 71 -1.93 -1.03 12.55
CA GLY A 71 -3.32 -0.68 12.78
C GLY A 71 -4.04 -1.59 13.72
N ALA A 72 -5.35 -1.40 13.81
CA ALA A 72 -6.23 -2.24 14.61
C ALA A 72 -7.56 -2.48 13.91
N VAL A 73 -8.09 -3.68 14.12
CA VAL A 73 -9.43 -4.09 13.71
C VAL A 73 -10.33 -4.06 14.94
N LYS A 74 -11.38 -3.24 14.90
CA LYS A 74 -12.40 -3.18 15.95
C LYS A 74 -13.55 -4.10 15.59
N PHE A 75 -13.88 -5.01 16.49
CA PHE A 75 -14.98 -5.97 16.37
C PHE A 75 -16.20 -5.45 17.13
N ARG A 76 -17.36 -5.51 16.49
CA ARG A 76 -18.63 -5.05 17.04
C ARG A 76 -19.72 -6.07 16.83
N ASP A 77 -20.68 -6.12 17.74
CA ASP A 77 -21.89 -6.90 17.55
C ASP A 77 -22.87 -6.20 16.59
N GLU A 78 -23.96 -6.88 16.25
CA GLU A 78 -24.99 -6.34 15.35
C GLU A 78 -25.70 -5.09 15.90
N THR A 79 -25.73 -4.94 17.23
CA THR A 79 -26.32 -3.78 17.91
C THR A 79 -25.38 -2.57 17.95
N GLY A 80 -24.12 -2.75 17.53
CA GLY A 80 -23.08 -1.74 17.54
C GLY A 80 -22.25 -1.70 18.82
N GLY A 81 -22.44 -2.65 19.73
CA GLY A 81 -21.63 -2.83 20.94
C GLY A 81 -20.21 -3.27 20.59
N ASP A 82 -19.22 -2.70 21.28
CA ASP A 82 -17.82 -3.08 21.07
C ASP A 82 -17.53 -4.44 21.72
N ILE A 83 -17.02 -5.39 20.93
CA ILE A 83 -16.64 -6.74 21.38
C ILE A 83 -15.16 -6.75 21.79
N GLY A 84 -14.30 -6.11 20.98
CA GLY A 84 -12.86 -6.12 21.19
C GLY A 84 -12.13 -5.38 20.08
N THR A 85 -10.82 -5.24 20.22
CA THR A 85 -9.95 -4.60 19.22
C THR A 85 -8.66 -5.39 19.12
N VAL A 86 -8.27 -5.76 17.90
CA VAL A 86 -7.06 -6.56 17.66
C VAL A 86 -6.10 -5.75 16.81
N SER A 87 -4.88 -5.56 17.32
CA SER A 87 -3.81 -4.86 16.59
C SER A 87 -3.15 -5.77 15.56
N PHE A 88 -2.66 -5.17 14.47
CA PHE A 88 -1.86 -5.85 13.47
C PHE A 88 -0.67 -4.99 13.05
N THR A 89 0.38 -5.64 12.58
CA THR A 89 1.56 -5.00 12.00
C THR A 89 2.01 -5.81 10.79
N VAL A 90 2.32 -5.10 9.70
CA VAL A 90 2.75 -5.70 8.44
C VAL A 90 3.89 -4.87 7.89
N ASP A 91 5.09 -5.41 7.98
CA ASP A 91 6.30 -4.68 7.62
C ASP A 91 6.78 -5.01 6.20
N GLY A 92 7.32 -4.00 5.53
CA GLY A 92 8.07 -4.13 4.29
C GLY A 92 7.23 -4.63 3.12
N VAL A 93 5.98 -4.22 3.00
CA VAL A 93 5.14 -4.54 1.83
C VAL A 93 5.72 -3.80 0.62
N GLY A 94 6.20 -4.54 -0.37
CA GLY A 94 6.81 -3.98 -1.58
C GLY A 94 5.84 -3.12 -2.39
N ALA A 95 6.37 -2.20 -3.19
CA ALA A 95 5.57 -1.39 -4.11
C ALA A 95 4.73 -2.29 -5.05
N GLY A 96 3.42 -2.06 -5.08
CA GLY A 96 2.46 -2.86 -5.84
C GLY A 96 2.19 -4.26 -5.27
N GLU A 97 2.83 -4.66 -4.16
CA GLU A 97 2.65 -5.97 -3.55
C GLU A 97 1.28 -6.08 -2.87
N THR A 98 0.75 -7.29 -2.78
CA THR A 98 -0.43 -7.63 -1.98
C THR A 98 -0.06 -8.73 -0.98
N ARG A 99 -0.39 -8.55 0.30
CA ARG A 99 -0.24 -9.57 1.34
C ARG A 99 -1.57 -9.91 2.03
N PRO A 100 -1.90 -11.20 2.20
CA PRO A 100 -2.94 -11.62 3.13
C PRO A 100 -2.42 -11.52 4.57
N VAL A 101 -3.25 -11.01 5.48
CA VAL A 101 -2.87 -10.80 6.88
C VAL A 101 -3.99 -11.35 7.77
N PRO A 102 -3.81 -12.54 8.36
CA PRO A 102 -4.73 -13.02 9.38
C PRO A 102 -4.53 -12.22 10.67
N VAL A 103 -5.63 -11.84 11.30
CA VAL A 103 -5.65 -11.12 12.57
C VAL A 103 -6.53 -11.91 13.52
N THR A 104 -5.95 -12.37 14.62
CA THR A 104 -6.63 -13.23 15.59
C THR A 104 -6.29 -12.81 17.00
N ASP A 105 -7.27 -12.83 17.89
CA ASP A 105 -7.09 -12.61 19.33
C ASP A 105 -8.16 -13.35 20.15
N GLU A 106 -7.96 -13.41 21.45
CA GLU A 106 -8.95 -13.94 22.39
C GLU A 106 -9.85 -12.81 22.93
N TYR A 107 -11.10 -13.15 23.22
CA TYR A 107 -12.04 -12.25 23.88
C TYR A 107 -11.64 -12.07 25.34
N ASP A 108 -11.32 -10.82 25.71
CA ASP A 108 -10.84 -10.42 27.04
C ASP A 108 -11.96 -9.94 27.99
N GLY A 109 -13.19 -9.85 27.48
CA GLY A 109 -14.35 -9.44 28.26
C GLY A 109 -14.87 -10.53 29.21
N LEU A 110 -15.78 -10.13 30.10
CA LEU A 110 -16.43 -11.06 31.02
C LEU A 110 -17.27 -12.09 30.25
N GLU A 111 -17.24 -13.35 30.66
CA GLU A 111 -17.96 -14.43 29.98
C GLU A 111 -19.47 -14.16 29.87
N ARG A 112 -20.08 -13.57 30.90
CA ARG A 112 -21.50 -13.15 30.90
C ARG A 112 -21.83 -12.05 29.88
N SER A 113 -20.82 -11.32 29.44
CA SER A 113 -20.89 -10.22 28.48
C SER A 113 -20.47 -10.66 27.08
N ARG A 114 -20.04 -11.92 26.92
CA ARG A 114 -19.68 -12.48 25.62
C ARG A 114 -20.86 -12.37 24.65
N PRO A 115 -20.65 -11.89 23.42
CA PRO A 115 -21.67 -11.94 22.39
C PRO A 115 -22.18 -13.36 22.21
N LYS A 116 -23.50 -13.52 22.13
CA LYS A 116 -24.15 -14.83 21.99
C LYS A 116 -24.23 -15.33 20.54
N HIS A 117 -23.91 -14.44 19.60
CA HIS A 117 -23.98 -14.69 18.17
C HIS A 117 -22.64 -14.36 17.52
N ALA A 118 -22.33 -15.09 16.45
CA ALA A 118 -21.06 -14.98 15.74
C ALA A 118 -21.03 -13.83 14.71
N ASP A 119 -22.13 -13.08 14.61
CA ASP A 119 -22.39 -12.04 13.60
C ASP A 119 -21.64 -10.74 13.91
N ALA A 120 -20.32 -10.85 14.10
CA ALA A 120 -19.45 -9.70 14.33
C ALA A 120 -19.25 -8.88 13.05
N LYS A 121 -19.29 -7.57 13.19
CA LYS A 121 -18.88 -6.61 12.18
C LYS A 121 -17.52 -6.04 12.55
N CYS A 122 -16.62 -6.00 11.57
CA CYS A 122 -15.29 -5.43 11.75
C CYS A 122 -15.18 -4.11 11.02
N LYS A 123 -14.43 -3.19 11.60
CA LYS A 123 -13.95 -2.00 10.91
C LYS A 123 -12.48 -1.77 11.23
N LEU A 124 -11.78 -1.15 10.30
CA LEU A 124 -10.47 -0.57 10.60
C LEU A 124 -10.71 0.61 11.54
N ASP A 125 -9.86 0.69 12.57
CA ASP A 125 -9.88 1.80 13.52
C ASP A 125 -8.61 2.63 13.28
N LEU A 126 -7.64 2.60 14.20
CA LEU A 126 -6.32 3.20 13.99
C LEU A 126 -5.62 2.53 12.82
N LEU A 127 -5.10 3.33 11.88
CA LEU A 127 -4.24 2.85 10.81
C LEU A 127 -3.14 3.88 10.49
N LEU A 128 -1.90 3.44 10.60
CA LEU A 128 -0.70 4.20 10.31
C LEU A 128 0.07 3.49 9.20
N LYS A 129 0.58 4.28 8.26
CA LYS A 129 1.45 3.83 7.17
C LYS A 129 2.75 4.60 7.21
N SER A 130 3.86 3.89 7.29
CA SER A 130 5.21 4.43 7.13
C SER A 130 5.74 4.01 5.77
N ASN A 131 6.46 4.90 5.08
CA ASN A 131 7.02 4.61 3.77
C ASN A 131 8.53 4.70 3.83
N ASP A 132 9.21 3.66 3.35
CA ASP A 132 10.65 3.66 3.13
C ASP A 132 10.92 3.67 1.63
N GLU A 133 11.57 4.72 1.15
CA GLU A 133 12.01 4.78 -0.25
C GLU A 133 12.97 3.63 -0.54
N ILE A 134 12.72 2.91 -1.63
CA ILE A 134 13.66 1.91 -2.13
C ILE A 134 14.80 2.71 -2.80
N ASN A 135 15.80 3.10 -2.01
CA ASN A 135 17.06 3.59 -2.55
C ASN A 135 17.71 2.43 -3.31
N GLY A 136 17.61 2.49 -4.64
CA GLY A 136 18.17 1.50 -5.56
C GLY A 136 19.68 1.52 -5.61
#